data_AF-A0A453HY33-F1
#
_entry.id   AF-A0A453HY33-F1
#
_cell.length_a   1.000
_cell.length_b   1.000
_cell.length_c   1.000
_cell.angle_alpha   90.00
_cell.angle_beta   90.00
_cell.angle_gamma   90.00
#
_symmetry.space_group_name_H-M   'P 1'
#
loop_
_entity.id
_entity.type
_entity.pdbx_description
1 polymer ?
#
loop_
_entity_poly.entity_id
_entity_poly.type
_entity_poly.pdbx_seq_one_letter_code
_entity_poly.pdbx_strand_id
1 'polypeptide(L)' 'MDANQVRQDKNGCTPLHWAVIRGSLEVCTLLVHAGTKQELTLRDRGGFTPLQLAADKGQRHLSNILVSFLLELLLYL' A
#
# COMPACT_ATOMS: atom_id res chain seq x y z
N MET A 1 -5.38 19.23 -13.31
CA MET A 1 -4.76 18.00 -12.79
C MET A 1 -4.97 18.02 -11.30
N ASP A 2 -5.95 17.28 -10.80
CA ASP A 2 -6.22 17.23 -9.37
C ASP A 2 -4.99 16.68 -8.63
N ALA A 3 -4.42 17.49 -7.76
CA ALA A 3 -3.25 17.15 -6.94
C ALA A 3 -3.53 16.01 -5.93
N ASN A 4 -4.74 15.46 -5.93
CA ASN A 4 -5.21 14.40 -5.04
C ASN A 4 -5.37 13.03 -5.73
N GLN A 5 -4.93 12.90 -6.99
CA GLN A 5 -4.95 11.63 -7.71
C GLN A 5 -3.67 10.84 -7.40
N VAL A 6 -3.79 9.70 -6.72
CA VAL A 6 -2.70 8.73 -6.60
C VAL A 6 -2.31 8.25 -8.00
N ARG A 7 -1.02 8.37 -8.34
CA ARG A 7 -0.52 7.96 -9.66
C ARG A 7 0.13 6.59 -9.57
N GLN A 8 -0.30 5.70 -10.45
CA GLN A 8 0.37 4.44 -10.71
C GLN A 8 1.43 4.65 -11.81
N ASP A 9 2.54 3.92 -11.72
CA ASP A 9 3.52 3.87 -12.78
C ASP A 9 3.03 3.03 -13.97
N LYS A 10 3.91 2.81 -14.95
CA LYS A 10 3.58 2.00 -16.13
C LYS A 10 3.13 0.60 -15.72
N ASN A 11 3.63 0.02 -14.63
CA ASN A 11 3.28 -1.32 -14.16
C ASN A 11 2.02 -1.35 -13.28
N GLY A 12 1.30 -0.24 -13.13
CA GLY A 12 0.19 -0.16 -12.19
C GLY A 12 0.66 -0.04 -10.74
N CYS A 13 1.95 0.10 -10.47
CA CYS A 13 2.46 0.16 -9.11
C CYS A 13 2.36 1.59 -8.57
N THR A 14 1.87 1.72 -7.35
CA THR A 14 2.03 2.94 -6.52
C THR A 14 3.37 2.88 -5.77
N PRO A 15 3.82 3.98 -5.13
CA PRO A 15 4.97 3.93 -4.23
C PRO A 15 4.83 2.85 -3.14
N LEU A 16 3.62 2.63 -2.62
CA LEU A 16 3.35 1.60 -1.62
C LEU A 16 3.55 0.17 -2.16
N HIS A 17 3.19 -0.10 -3.42
CA HIS A 17 3.50 -1.40 -4.05
C HIS A 17 5.01 -1.63 -4.07
N TRP A 18 5.79 -0.62 -4.47
CA TRP A 18 7.25 -0.74 -4.54
C TRP A 18 7.89 -0.93 -3.16
N ALA A 19 7.39 -0.25 -2.13
CA ALA A 19 7.88 -0.43 -0.77
C ALA A 19 7.68 -1.86 -0.26
N VAL A 20 6.52 -2.47 -0.56
CA VAL A 20 6.23 -3.88 -0.28
C VAL A 20 7.12 -4.82 -1.11
N ILE A 21 7.27 -4.57 -2.41
CA ILE A 21 8.14 -5.37 -3.29
C ILE A 21 9.59 -5.38 -2.76
N ARG A 22 10.05 -4.24 -2.23
CA ARG A 22 11.37 -4.09 -1.61
C ARG A 22 11.45 -4.63 -0.19
N GLY A 23 10.33 -4.99 0.44
CA GLY A 23 10.27 -5.44 1.83
C GLY A 23 10.64 -4.36 2.84
N SER A 24 10.53 -3.07 2.49
CA SER A 24 10.96 -1.97 3.34
C SER A 24 9.87 -1.56 4.32
N LEU A 25 10.02 -2.01 5.57
CA LEU A 25 9.09 -1.70 6.66
C LEU A 25 8.95 -0.18 6.87
N GLU A 26 10.08 0.51 6.97
CA GLU A 26 10.14 1.95 7.28
C GLU A 26 9.47 2.80 6.20
N VAL A 27 9.74 2.49 4.93
CA VAL A 27 9.13 3.20 3.80
C VAL A 27 7.64 2.90 3.72
N CYS A 28 7.22 1.66 3.97
CA CYS A 28 5.79 1.32 4.06
C CYS A 28 5.11 2.10 5.16
N THR A 29 5.66 2.16 6.37
CA THR A 29 5.11 2.93 7.50
C THR A 29 4.98 4.42 7.15
N LEU A 30 6.01 5.02 6.57
CA LEU A 30 5.97 6.42 6.15
C LEU A 30 4.84 6.65 5.12
N LEU A 31 4.75 5.80 4.10
CA LEU A 31 3.77 5.93 3.04
C LEU A 31 2.34 5.71 3.50
N VAL A 32 2.08 4.79 4.44
CA VAL A 32 0.71 4.63 4.96
C VAL A 32 0.26 5.84 5.76
N HIS A 33 1.15 6.46 6.56
CA HIS A 33 0.80 7.64 7.34
C HIS A 33 0.74 8.94 6.53
N ALA A 34 1.59 9.09 5.50
CA ALA A 34 1.64 10.29 4.66
C ALA A 34 0.75 10.21 3.40
N GLY A 35 0.42 9.00 2.97
CA GLY A 35 -0.31 8.72 1.74
C GLY A 35 -1.82 8.88 1.89
N THR A 36 -2.53 8.65 0.79
CA THR A 36 -4.00 8.66 0.78
C THR A 36 -4.53 7.24 0.94
N LYS A 37 -5.76 7.10 1.48
CA LYS A 37 -6.43 5.79 1.63
C LYS A 37 -6.54 5.02 0.30
N GLN A 38 -6.56 5.72 -0.83
CA GLN A 38 -6.65 5.11 -2.16
C GLN A 38 -5.38 4.28 -2.49
N GLU A 39 -4.20 4.65 -1.98
CA GLU A 39 -2.96 3.88 -2.26
C GLU A 39 -3.04 2.42 -1.78
N LEU A 40 -3.84 2.17 -0.74
CA LEU A 40 -3.96 0.86 -0.09
C LEU A 40 -4.80 -0.13 -0.91
N THR A 41 -5.66 0.38 -1.80
CA THR A 41 -6.67 -0.42 -2.50
C THR A 41 -6.43 -0.50 -4.01
N LEU A 42 -5.57 0.35 -4.56
CA LEU A 42 -5.15 0.27 -5.95
C LEU A 42 -4.45 -1.06 -6.25
N ARG A 43 -4.64 -1.56 -7.47
CA ARG A 43 -4.08 -2.83 -7.93
C ARG A 43 -3.02 -2.59 -8.98
N ASP A 44 -1.91 -3.31 -8.88
CA ASP A 44 -0.91 -3.36 -9.94
C ASP A 44 -1.42 -4.09 -11.20
N ARG A 45 -0.58 -4.20 -12.24
CA ARG A 45 -0.91 -4.96 -13.45
C ARG A 45 -1.15 -6.45 -13.21
N GLY A 46 -0.62 -7.01 -12.12
CA GLY A 46 -0.91 -8.37 -11.69
C GLY A 46 -2.26 -8.52 -11.00
N GLY A 47 -2.95 -7.39 -10.75
CA GLY A 47 -4.23 -7.36 -10.05
C GLY A 47 -4.11 -7.39 -8.52
N PHE A 48 -2.89 -7.24 -7.98
CA PHE A 48 -2.61 -7.28 -6.56
C PHE A 48 -2.63 -5.89 -5.95
N THR A 49 -3.25 -5.74 -4.78
CA THR A 49 -3.04 -4.58 -3.91
C THR A 49 -1.72 -4.71 -3.14
N PRO A 50 -1.22 -3.65 -2.49
CA PRO A 50 -0.02 -3.75 -1.66
C PRO A 50 -0.12 -4.81 -0.55
N LEU A 51 -1.30 -4.94 0.08
CA LEU A 51 -1.53 -5.99 1.10
C LEU A 51 -1.48 -7.39 0.49
N GLN A 52 -2.09 -7.59 -0.68
CA GLN A 52 -2.06 -8.89 -1.35
C GLN A 52 -0.65 -9.26 -1.80
N LEU A 53 0.14 -8.29 -2.28
CA LEU A 53 1.57 -8.49 -2.59
C LEU A 53 2.37 -8.89 -1.33
N ALA A 54 2.13 -8.23 -0.19
CA ALA A 54 2.81 -8.56 1.06
C ALA A 54 2.48 -9.99 1.52
N ALA A 55 1.20 -10.38 1.39
CA ALA A 55 0.72 -11.73 1.71
C ALA A 55 1.32 -12.80 0.77
N ASP A 56 1.30 -12.54 -0.55
CA ASP A 56 1.89 -13.43 -1.58
C ASP A 56 3.39 -13.67 -1.32
N LYS A 57 4.11 -12.62 -0.91
CA LYS A 57 5.53 -12.70 -0.54
C LYS A 57 5.80 -13.26 0.86
N GLY A 58 4.78 -13.61 1.64
CA GLY A 58 4.94 -14.09 3.01
C GLY A 58 5.49 -13.05 4.00
N GLN A 59 5.40 -11.77 3.68
CA GLN A 59 5.97 -10.67 4.47
C GLN A 59 5.04 -10.28 5.64
N ARG A 60 4.92 -11.18 6.63
CA ARG A 60 3.97 -11.06 7.75
C ARG A 60 3.99 -9.70 8.45
N HIS A 61 5.17 -9.13 8.71
CA HIS A 61 5.29 -7.82 9.35
C HIS A 61 4.65 -6.70 8.52
N LEU A 62 4.83 -6.73 7.20
CA LEU A 62 4.24 -5.75 6.29
C LEU A 62 2.74 -5.96 6.11
N SER A 63 2.28 -7.22 6.02
CA SER A 63 0.86 -7.53 6.06
C SER A 63 0.20 -6.98 7.32
N ASN A 64 0.83 -7.13 8.49
CA ASN A 64 0.31 -6.64 9.75
C ASN A 64 0.19 -5.11 9.77
N ILE A 65 1.20 -4.38 9.30
CA ILE A 65 1.13 -2.90 9.23
C ILE A 65 0.00 -2.44 8.31
N LEU A 66 -0.08 -3.03 7.12
CA LEU A 66 -1.10 -2.68 6.13
C LEU A 66 -2.52 -2.99 6.66
N VAL A 67 -2.71 -4.13 7.34
CA VAL A 67 -3.98 -4.47 7.98
C VAL A 67 -4.29 -3.55 9.15
N SER A 68 -3.32 -3.27 10.03
CA SER A 68 -3.51 -2.38 11.18
C SER A 68 -4.00 -1.01 10.73
N PHE A 69 -3.32 -0.45 9.72
CA PHE A 69 -3.68 0.86 9.20
C PHE A 69 -5.06 0.86 8.52
N LEU A 70 -5.40 -0.19 7.77
CA LEU A 70 -6.74 -0.34 7.19
C LEU A 70 -7.84 -0.41 8.26
N LEU A 71 -7.59 -1.11 9.38
CA LEU A 71 -8.53 -1.20 10.50
C LEU A 71 -8.65 0.12 11.25
N GLU A 72 -7.55 0.81 11.52
CA GLU A 72 -7.57 2.15 12.11
C GLU A 72 -8.45 3.10 11.28
N LEU A 73 -8.29 3.11 9.95
CA LEU A 73 -9.09 3.94 9.07
C LEU A 73 -10.60 3.66 9.10
N LEU A 74 -11.02 2.44 9.48
CA LEU A 74 -12.42 2.03 9.62
C LEU A 74 -13.00 2.36 11.01
N LEU A 75 -12.16 2.43 12.04
CA LEU A 75 -12.58 2.72 13.41
C LEU A 75 -12.75 4.22 13.69
N TYR A 76 -12.18 5.08 12.84
CA TYR A 76 -12.27 6.54 12.93
C TYR A 76 -13.26 7.18 11.91
N LEU A 77 -14.11 6.38 11.27
CA LEU A 77 -15.21 6.81 10.40
C LEU A 77 -16.56 6.50 11.06
#